data_AF-A0A4Q4B9C7-F1
#
_entry.id   AF-A0A4Q4B9C7-F1
#
_cell.length_a   1.000
_cell.length_b   1.000
_cell.length_c   1.000
_cell.angle_alpha   90.00
_cell.angle_beta   90.00
_cell.angle_gamma   90.00
#
_symmetry.space_group_name_H-M   'P 1'
#
loop_
_entity.id
_entity.type
_entity.pdbx_description
1 polymer ?
#
loop_
_entity_poly.entity_id
_entity_poly.type
_entity_poly.pdbx_seq_one_letter_code
_entity_poly.pdbx_strand_id
1 'polypeptide(L)'
;MNSFSSLIDKPLKHYSQWDFLVFILLTALSIWSGQTTVFYIIYFFWWNELIRVIVDRICFKYNKNAVNISQGKTSVFGSFIQMGVYFVFIVVFFAFMANWNNDTLILINMRILFFQNWFFNINLVFVAVERVLLHSTHQPLKVSFGNFTPNMLILHVSIILGVVLMLFVVRNFPETFTPNNLWGSVIIILPFLLIRAFALRFKLTS
;
A
#
# COMPACT_ATOMS: atom_id res chain seq x y z
N MET A 1 16.87 -31.69 6.67
CA MET A 1 16.19 -30.81 5.70
C MET A 1 15.93 -29.39 6.26
N ASN A 2 16.79 -28.85 7.16
CA ASN A 2 16.47 -27.64 7.97
C ASN A 2 17.49 -26.47 7.89
N SER A 3 18.61 -26.61 7.15
CA SER A 3 19.66 -25.57 7.15
C SER A 3 19.41 -24.46 6.12
N PHE A 4 18.98 -24.82 4.91
CA PHE A 4 18.71 -23.86 3.83
C PHE A 4 17.50 -22.94 4.11
N SER A 5 16.45 -23.45 4.76
CA SER A 5 15.30 -22.62 5.17
C SER A 5 15.75 -21.51 6.13
N SER A 6 16.54 -21.85 7.15
CA SER A 6 17.05 -20.89 8.14
C SER A 6 17.93 -19.77 7.56
N LEU A 7 18.67 -20.06 6.47
CA LEU A 7 19.52 -19.10 5.76
C LEU A 7 18.70 -18.15 4.87
N ILE A 8 17.54 -18.60 4.40
CA ILE A 8 16.60 -17.82 3.59
C ILE A 8 15.65 -16.99 4.48
N ASP A 9 15.28 -17.51 5.66
CA ASP A 9 14.33 -16.86 6.56
C ASP A 9 14.89 -15.60 7.24
N LYS A 10 16.21 -15.55 7.50
CA LYS A 10 16.89 -14.36 8.05
C LYS A 10 16.85 -13.14 7.12
N PRO A 11 17.26 -13.21 5.83
CA PRO A 11 17.15 -12.08 4.91
C PRO A 11 15.69 -11.72 4.61
N LEU A 12 14.78 -12.71 4.56
CA LEU A 12 13.34 -12.47 4.42
C LEU A 12 12.76 -11.63 5.56
N LYS A 13 13.14 -11.94 6.80
CA LYS A 13 12.69 -11.22 8.00
C LYS A 13 13.23 -9.78 8.04
N HIS A 14 14.50 -9.60 7.66
CA HIS A 14 15.11 -8.28 7.56
C HIS A 14 14.45 -7.44 6.46
N TYR A 15 14.16 -8.04 5.30
CA TYR A 15 13.48 -7.34 4.21
C TYR A 15 12.07 -6.88 4.60
N SER A 16 11.31 -7.76 5.25
CA SER A 16 9.98 -7.40 5.76
C SER A 16 10.05 -6.14 6.64
N GLN A 17 11.05 -6.06 7.53
CA GLN A 17 11.26 -4.90 8.39
C GLN A 17 11.63 -3.62 7.61
N TRP A 18 12.42 -3.73 6.55
CA TRP A 18 12.74 -2.59 5.67
C TRP A 18 11.52 -2.07 4.90
N ASP A 19 10.71 -2.95 4.32
CA ASP A 19 9.46 -2.56 3.63
C ASP A 19 8.49 -1.83 4.59
N PHE A 20 8.50 -2.22 5.87
CA PHE A 20 7.73 -1.54 6.92
C PHE A 20 8.32 -0.19 7.33
N LEU A 21 9.64 -0.09 7.48
CA LEU A 21 10.33 1.16 7.81
C LEU A 21 10.19 2.19 6.70
N VAL A 22 10.38 1.79 5.45
CA VAL A 22 10.11 2.61 4.27
C VAL A 22 8.67 3.08 4.30
N PHE A 23 7.74 2.17 4.57
CA PHE A 23 6.34 2.52 4.62
C PHE A 23 6.02 3.56 5.71
N ILE A 24 6.54 3.39 6.92
CA ILE A 24 6.42 4.40 7.99
C ILE A 24 7.01 5.73 7.55
N LEU A 25 8.20 5.71 6.95
CA LEU A 25 8.91 6.92 6.54
C LEU A 25 8.15 7.68 5.45
N LEU A 26 7.65 6.99 4.42
CA LEU A 26 6.84 7.59 3.34
C LEU A 26 5.51 8.14 3.87
N THR A 27 4.93 7.45 4.85
CA THR A 27 3.68 7.90 5.49
C THR A 27 3.92 9.12 6.39
N ALA A 28 5.03 9.15 7.13
CA ALA A 28 5.43 10.29 7.96
C ALA A 28 5.80 11.53 7.11
N LEU A 29 6.51 11.32 5.99
CA LEU A 29 6.81 12.38 5.02
C LEU A 29 5.53 12.95 4.39
N SER A 30 4.53 12.09 4.14
CA SER A 30 3.23 12.56 3.66
C SER A 30 2.54 13.46 4.68
N ILE A 31 2.54 13.09 5.97
CA ILE A 31 1.97 13.92 7.05
C ILE A 31 2.64 15.30 7.11
N TRP A 32 3.97 15.31 7.03
CA TRP A 32 4.74 16.56 7.03
C TRP A 32 4.32 17.51 5.90
N SER A 33 3.93 16.96 4.75
CA SER A 33 3.50 17.77 3.60
C SER A 33 2.12 18.42 3.74
N GLY A 34 1.34 18.08 4.77
CA GLY A 34 0.02 18.70 5.03
C GLY A 34 -1.05 18.42 3.97
N GLN A 35 -0.85 17.39 3.13
CA GLN A 35 -1.80 17.00 2.07
C GLN A 35 -2.31 15.56 2.24
N THR A 36 -2.24 15.05 3.47
CA THR A 36 -2.65 13.69 3.83
C THR A 36 -4.16 13.55 3.94
N THR A 37 -4.79 13.16 2.84
CA THR A 37 -6.20 12.74 2.84
C THR A 37 -6.32 11.22 2.99
N VAL A 38 -7.50 10.74 3.41
CA VAL A 38 -7.83 9.30 3.38
C VAL A 38 -7.62 8.73 1.98
N PHE A 39 -8.01 9.50 0.95
CA PHE A 39 -7.78 9.16 -0.45
C PHE A 39 -6.28 8.98 -0.75
N TYR A 40 -5.42 9.92 -0.35
CA TYR A 40 -3.97 9.83 -0.56
C TYR A 40 -3.43 8.47 -0.10
N ILE A 41 -3.77 8.05 1.12
CA ILE A 41 -3.21 6.87 1.76
C ILE A 41 -3.68 5.60 1.04
N ILE A 42 -4.98 5.49 0.81
CA ILE A 42 -5.57 4.31 0.17
C ILE A 42 -5.11 4.21 -1.29
N TYR A 43 -5.03 5.34 -1.99
CA TYR A 43 -4.54 5.40 -3.36
C TYR A 43 -3.05 5.05 -3.45
N PHE A 44 -2.24 5.51 -2.48
CA PHE A 44 -0.84 5.11 -2.36
C PHE A 44 -0.69 3.61 -2.09
N PHE A 45 -1.51 3.02 -1.22
CA PHE A 45 -1.50 1.59 -0.93
C PHE A 45 -1.84 0.78 -2.18
N TRP A 46 -2.84 1.23 -2.92
CA TRP A 46 -3.22 0.63 -4.19
C TRP A 46 -2.06 0.68 -5.18
N TRP A 47 -1.44 1.84 -5.40
CA TRP A 47 -0.29 1.93 -6.31
C TRP A 47 0.91 1.08 -5.86
N ASN A 48 1.21 1.05 -4.56
CA ASN A 48 2.27 0.20 -4.02
C ASN A 48 2.04 -1.28 -4.35
N GLU A 49 0.82 -1.78 -4.15
CA GLU A 49 0.51 -3.18 -4.50
C GLU A 49 0.53 -3.40 -6.02
N LEU A 50 0.08 -2.43 -6.83
CA LEU A 50 0.12 -2.53 -8.28
C LEU A 50 1.57 -2.60 -8.79
N ILE A 51 2.43 -1.72 -8.30
CA ILE A 51 3.87 -1.71 -8.60
C ILE A 51 4.48 -3.04 -8.19
N ARG A 52 4.16 -3.54 -6.99
CA ARG A 52 4.65 -4.83 -6.51
C ARG A 52 4.25 -5.96 -7.44
N VAL A 53 2.98 -6.05 -7.85
CA VAL A 53 2.48 -7.08 -8.77
C VAL A 53 3.16 -6.97 -10.14
N ILE A 54 3.34 -5.76 -10.68
CA ILE A 54 4.00 -5.53 -11.97
C ILE A 54 5.47 -5.92 -11.91
N VAL A 55 6.22 -5.41 -10.93
CA VAL A 55 7.66 -5.67 -10.76
C VAL A 55 7.90 -7.13 -10.46
N ASP A 56 7.12 -7.74 -9.56
CA ASP A 56 7.23 -9.17 -9.29
C ASP A 56 6.99 -9.98 -10.56
N ARG A 57 5.98 -9.63 -11.37
CA ARG A 57 5.74 -10.33 -12.64
C ARG A 57 6.90 -10.21 -13.63
N ILE A 58 7.44 -9.01 -13.81
CA ILE A 58 8.53 -8.76 -14.79
C ILE A 58 9.82 -9.41 -14.30
N CYS A 59 10.16 -9.23 -13.02
CA CYS A 59 11.43 -9.63 -12.44
C CYS A 59 11.46 -11.08 -11.92
N PHE A 60 10.31 -11.75 -11.77
CA PHE A 60 10.25 -13.16 -11.35
C PHE A 60 11.05 -14.08 -12.28
N LYS A 61 11.08 -13.80 -13.58
CA LYS A 61 11.86 -14.59 -14.55
C LYS A 61 13.37 -14.43 -14.38
N TYR A 62 13.81 -13.33 -13.77
CA TYR A 62 15.23 -13.00 -13.58
C TYR A 62 15.76 -13.42 -12.21
N ASN A 63 14.90 -13.53 -11.18
CA ASN A 63 15.32 -13.92 -9.84
C ASN A 63 15.20 -15.44 -9.60
N LYS A 64 16.32 -16.17 -9.71
CA LYS A 64 16.40 -17.62 -9.47
C LYS A 64 16.07 -18.04 -8.03
N ASN A 65 16.13 -17.13 -7.06
CA ASN A 65 15.85 -17.38 -5.64
C ASN A 65 14.41 -17.04 -5.22
N ALA A 66 13.58 -16.55 -6.14
CA ALA A 66 12.18 -16.25 -5.85
C ALA A 66 11.37 -17.55 -5.71
N VAL A 67 10.79 -17.76 -4.53
CA VAL A 67 9.94 -18.93 -4.26
C VAL A 67 8.49 -18.51 -4.48
N ASN A 68 7.83 -19.12 -5.46
CA ASN A 68 6.41 -18.94 -5.66
C ASN A 68 5.63 -19.76 -4.62
N ILE A 69 4.92 -19.07 -3.73
CA ILE A 69 4.11 -19.70 -2.68
C ILE A 69 2.67 -19.93 -3.16
N SER A 70 2.31 -19.56 -4.39
CA SER A 70 0.99 -19.85 -4.93
C SER A 70 0.80 -21.37 -5.07
N GLN A 71 0.12 -21.98 -4.10
CA GLN A 71 -0.44 -23.32 -4.23
C GLN A 71 -1.57 -23.28 -5.25
N GLY A 72 -1.25 -23.59 -6.50
CA GLY A 72 -2.23 -23.77 -7.58
C GLY A 72 -2.10 -22.79 -8.75
N LYS A 73 -2.73 -23.14 -9.87
CA LYS A 73 -2.90 -22.32 -11.08
C LYS A 73 -3.79 -21.11 -10.78
N THR A 74 -3.34 -20.17 -9.96
CA THR A 74 -4.06 -18.93 -9.75
C THR A 74 -3.85 -18.02 -10.95
N SER A 75 -4.96 -17.63 -11.57
CA SER A 75 -4.98 -16.73 -12.73
C SER A 75 -4.44 -15.36 -12.32
N VAL A 76 -3.28 -14.99 -12.86
CA VAL A 76 -2.68 -13.65 -12.72
C VAL A 76 -3.66 -12.56 -13.20
N PHE A 77 -4.54 -12.90 -14.14
CA PHE A 77 -5.59 -12.00 -14.63
C PHE A 77 -6.60 -11.63 -13.54
N GLY A 78 -6.86 -12.55 -12.60
CA GLY A 78 -7.74 -12.31 -11.47
C GLY A 78 -7.24 -11.21 -10.53
N SER A 79 -5.93 -11.15 -10.27
CA SER A 79 -5.32 -10.06 -9.50
C SER A 79 -5.50 -8.70 -10.18
N PHE A 80 -5.30 -8.61 -11.50
CA PHE A 80 -5.47 -7.36 -12.23
C PHE A 80 -6.93 -6.89 -12.28
N ILE A 81 -7.89 -7.81 -12.47
CA ILE A 81 -9.32 -7.46 -12.42
C ILE A 81 -9.69 -6.86 -11.07
N GLN A 82 -9.31 -7.54 -9.97
CA GLN A 82 -9.61 -7.05 -8.62
C GLN A 82 -8.96 -5.70 -8.36
N MET A 83 -7.74 -5.49 -8.87
CA MET A 83 -7.06 -4.20 -8.79
C MET A 83 -7.80 -3.10 -9.54
N GLY A 84 -8.36 -3.42 -10.71
CA GLY A 84 -9.23 -2.50 -11.46
C GLY A 84 -10.52 -2.15 -10.71
N VAL A 85 -11.17 -3.13 -10.07
CA VAL A 85 -12.36 -2.88 -9.24
C VAL A 85 -12.02 -1.97 -8.06
N TYR A 86 -10.90 -2.24 -7.37
CA TYR A 86 -10.44 -1.36 -6.29
C TYR A 86 -10.12 0.04 -6.79
N PHE A 87 -9.52 0.20 -7.97
CA PHE A 87 -9.26 1.52 -8.54
C PHE A 87 -10.53 2.32 -8.72
N VAL A 88 -11.53 1.76 -9.41
CA VAL A 88 -12.80 2.43 -9.66
C VAL A 88 -13.48 2.80 -8.35
N PHE A 89 -13.52 1.86 -7.39
CA PHE A 89 -14.09 2.10 -6.07
C PHE A 89 -13.35 3.23 -5.34
N ILE A 90 -12.01 3.22 -5.33
CA ILE A 90 -11.21 4.20 -4.60
C ILE A 90 -11.43 5.60 -5.19
N VAL A 91 -11.40 5.73 -6.52
CA VAL A 91 -11.57 7.00 -7.19
C VAL A 91 -12.99 7.54 -6.98
N VAL A 92 -14.01 6.75 -7.28
CA VAL A 92 -15.40 7.21 -7.17
C VAL A 92 -15.76 7.53 -5.72
N PHE A 93 -15.44 6.64 -4.79
CA PHE A 93 -15.84 6.80 -3.40
C PHE A 93 -15.00 7.84 -2.66
N PHE A 94 -13.67 7.71 -2.64
CA PHE A 94 -12.81 8.57 -1.81
C PHE A 94 -12.43 9.89 -2.47
N ALA A 95 -12.21 9.90 -3.80
CA ALA A 95 -11.83 11.14 -4.48
C ALA A 95 -13.02 12.09 -4.61
N PHE A 96 -14.18 11.57 -5.03
CA PHE A 96 -15.37 12.37 -5.34
C PHE A 96 -16.47 12.29 -4.27
N MET A 97 -17.02 11.11 -4.01
CA MET A 97 -18.28 10.98 -3.27
C MET A 97 -18.14 11.36 -1.79
N ALA A 98 -17.04 10.98 -1.15
CA ALA A 98 -16.85 11.19 0.27
C ALA A 98 -16.56 12.66 0.65
N ASN A 99 -16.07 13.46 -0.30
CA ASN A 99 -15.67 14.85 -0.08
C ASN A 99 -16.53 15.84 -0.88
N TRP A 100 -17.71 15.42 -1.36
CA TRP A 100 -18.56 16.23 -2.26
C TRP A 100 -18.85 17.65 -1.75
N ASN A 101 -18.90 17.85 -0.43
CA ASN A 101 -19.18 19.15 0.19
C ASN A 101 -17.92 20.01 0.46
N ASN A 102 -16.72 19.53 0.10
CA ASN A 102 -15.46 20.22 0.38
C ASN A 102 -14.57 20.30 -0.87
N ASP A 103 -14.74 21.39 -1.63
CA ASP A 103 -14.03 21.65 -2.89
C ASP A 103 -12.50 21.61 -2.73
N THR A 104 -11.98 22.05 -1.58
CA THR A 104 -10.53 22.07 -1.33
C THR A 104 -9.96 20.65 -1.25
N LEU A 105 -10.67 19.72 -0.60
CA LEU A 105 -10.27 18.32 -0.49
C LEU A 105 -10.39 17.59 -1.82
N ILE A 106 -11.45 17.85 -2.59
CA ILE A 106 -11.61 17.30 -3.94
C ILE A 106 -10.44 17.75 -4.81
N LEU A 107 -10.07 19.03 -4.78
CA LEU A 107 -8.98 19.56 -5.60
C LEU A 107 -7.64 18.91 -5.23
N ILE A 108 -7.34 18.72 -3.94
CA ILE A 108 -6.14 17.99 -3.49
C ILE A 108 -6.18 16.55 -3.99
N ASN A 109 -7.30 15.85 -3.83
CA ASN A 109 -7.46 14.47 -4.31
C ASN A 109 -7.26 14.36 -5.83
N MET A 110 -7.76 15.33 -6.60
CA MET A 110 -7.59 15.38 -8.04
C MET A 110 -6.15 15.63 -8.45
N ARG A 111 -5.42 16.51 -7.74
CA ARG A 111 -3.97 16.68 -7.95
C ARG A 111 -3.22 15.38 -7.72
N ILE A 112 -3.62 14.59 -6.73
CA ILE A 112 -3.01 13.28 -6.45
C ILE A 112 -3.38 12.27 -7.55
N LEU A 113 -4.65 12.20 -7.95
CA LEU A 113 -5.15 11.28 -8.98
C LEU A 113 -4.44 11.48 -10.32
N PHE A 114 -4.18 12.73 -10.71
CA PHE A 114 -3.51 13.08 -11.96
C PHE A 114 -1.99 13.25 -11.83
N PHE A 115 -1.38 12.77 -10.74
CA PHE A 115 0.08 12.84 -10.53
C PHE A 115 0.64 14.27 -10.59
N GLN A 116 -0.16 15.28 -10.25
CA GLN A 116 0.30 16.67 -10.10
C GLN A 116 0.92 16.92 -8.72
N ASN A 117 0.80 15.97 -7.79
CA ASN A 117 1.43 16.01 -6.49
C ASN A 117 2.86 15.42 -6.55
N TRP A 118 3.87 16.27 -6.45
CA TRP A 118 5.28 15.88 -6.49
C TRP A 118 5.67 14.90 -5.37
N PHE A 119 5.16 15.09 -4.14
CA PHE A 119 5.45 14.20 -3.02
C PHE A 119 4.91 12.79 -3.28
N PHE A 120 3.67 12.70 -3.74
CA PHE A 120 3.06 11.43 -4.12
C PHE A 120 3.91 10.71 -5.18
N ASN A 121 4.32 11.42 -6.23
CA ASN A 121 5.10 10.85 -7.32
C ASN A 121 6.47 10.35 -6.86
N ILE A 122 7.20 11.13 -6.05
CA ILE A 122 8.51 10.73 -5.51
C ILE A 122 8.36 9.46 -4.66
N ASN A 123 7.31 9.40 -3.82
CA ASN A 123 7.04 8.23 -2.99
C ASN A 123 6.77 6.98 -3.85
N LEU A 124 6.04 7.12 -4.97
CA LEU A 124 5.81 6.01 -5.90
C LEU A 124 7.09 5.55 -6.59
N VAL A 125 7.92 6.49 -7.06
CA VAL A 125 9.22 6.17 -7.67
C VAL A 125 10.11 5.44 -6.66
N PHE A 126 10.14 5.89 -5.41
CA PHE A 126 10.91 5.23 -4.35
C PHE A 126 10.49 3.77 -4.17
N VAL A 127 9.18 3.51 -4.04
CA VAL A 127 8.62 2.15 -3.92
C VAL A 127 8.98 1.29 -5.12
N ALA A 128 8.90 1.83 -6.34
CA ALA A 128 9.26 1.11 -7.55
C ALA A 128 10.75 0.74 -7.60
N VAL A 129 11.64 1.71 -7.32
CA VAL A 129 13.08 1.50 -7.30
C VAL A 129 13.47 0.49 -6.24
N GLU A 130 12.95 0.63 -5.02
CA GLU A 130 13.18 -0.33 -3.93
C GLU A 130 12.82 -1.75 -4.39
N ARG A 131 11.63 -1.93 -4.95
CA ARG A 131 11.16 -3.26 -5.39
C ARG A 131 12.03 -3.85 -6.49
N VAL A 132 12.48 -3.03 -7.45
CA VAL A 132 13.37 -3.48 -8.53
C VAL A 132 14.74 -3.87 -7.98
N LEU A 133 15.33 -3.07 -7.09
CA LEU A 133 16.64 -3.36 -6.48
C LEU A 133 16.63 -4.67 -5.70
N LEU A 134 15.53 -5.02 -5.05
CA LEU A 134 15.40 -6.27 -4.30
C LEU A 134 15.40 -7.50 -5.20
N HIS A 135 14.78 -7.41 -6.38
CA HIS A 135 14.87 -8.48 -7.37
C HIS A 135 16.25 -8.55 -8.01
N SER A 136 16.89 -7.40 -8.25
CA SER A 136 18.25 -7.33 -8.80
C SER A 136 19.31 -7.88 -7.85
N THR A 137 19.08 -7.82 -6.54
CA THR A 137 19.97 -8.38 -5.50
C THR A 137 19.71 -9.86 -5.22
N HIS A 138 18.85 -10.51 -5.99
CA HIS A 138 18.52 -11.94 -5.87
C HIS A 138 18.09 -12.37 -4.46
N GLN A 139 17.50 -11.45 -3.70
CA GLN A 139 17.00 -11.80 -2.37
C GLN A 139 15.89 -12.85 -2.50
N PRO A 140 15.82 -13.81 -1.55
CA PRO A 140 14.71 -14.75 -1.54
C PRO A 140 13.45 -13.96 -1.23
N LEU A 141 12.55 -13.85 -2.22
CA LEU A 141 11.29 -13.14 -2.08
C LEU A 141 10.15 -14.16 -2.17
N LYS A 142 9.24 -14.10 -1.21
CA LYS A 142 7.98 -14.83 -1.23
C LYS A 142 7.05 -14.12 -2.21
N VAL A 143 6.94 -14.64 -3.43
CA VAL A 143 6.04 -14.10 -4.45
C VAL A 143 4.74 -14.91 -4.42
N SER A 144 3.60 -14.22 -4.39
CA SER A 144 2.29 -14.86 -4.43
C SER A 144 1.46 -14.20 -5.53
N PHE A 145 0.86 -15.02 -6.38
CA PHE A 145 -0.05 -14.59 -7.45
C PHE A 145 -1.47 -15.08 -7.16
N GLY A 146 -2.49 -14.29 -7.48
CA GLY A 146 -3.91 -14.63 -7.30
C GLY A 146 -4.75 -13.52 -6.66
N ASN A 147 -6.07 -13.75 -6.57
CA ASN A 147 -7.05 -12.75 -6.10
C ASN A 147 -6.90 -12.39 -4.61
N PHE A 148 -6.41 -13.29 -3.77
CA PHE A 148 -6.26 -13.05 -2.33
C PHE A 148 -4.85 -13.35 -1.84
N THR A 149 -3.88 -12.61 -2.38
CA THR A 149 -2.54 -12.60 -1.77
C THR A 149 -2.60 -11.94 -0.39
N PRO A 150 -1.68 -12.25 0.53
CA PRO A 150 -1.62 -11.58 1.83
C PRO A 150 -1.58 -10.05 1.71
N ASN A 151 -0.88 -9.52 0.70
CA ASN A 151 -0.82 -8.07 0.50
C ASN A 151 -2.12 -7.50 -0.08
N MET A 152 -2.80 -8.22 -0.99
CA MET A 152 -4.12 -7.82 -1.48
C MET A 152 -5.19 -7.85 -0.38
N LEU A 153 -5.10 -8.79 0.57
CA LEU A 153 -5.95 -8.80 1.76
C LEU A 153 -5.70 -7.56 2.64
N ILE A 154 -4.44 -7.16 2.85
CA ILE A 154 -4.11 -5.93 3.57
C ILE A 154 -4.72 -4.71 2.86
N LEU A 155 -4.61 -4.62 1.53
CA LEU A 155 -5.23 -3.56 0.74
C LEU A 155 -6.75 -3.57 0.91
N HIS A 156 -7.39 -4.74 0.84
CA HIS A 156 -8.84 -4.85 0.99
C HIS A 156 -9.33 -4.38 2.37
N VAL A 157 -8.68 -4.84 3.45
CA VAL A 157 -8.99 -4.40 4.81
C VAL A 157 -8.72 -2.90 4.97
N SER A 158 -7.67 -2.38 4.34
CA SER A 158 -7.39 -0.93 4.34
C SER A 158 -8.49 -0.13 3.66
N ILE A 159 -9.04 -0.62 2.54
CA ILE A 159 -10.18 0.03 1.87
C ILE A 159 -11.40 0.05 2.80
N ILE A 160 -11.74 -1.08 3.42
CA ILE A 160 -12.88 -1.18 4.36
C ILE A 160 -12.69 -0.21 5.54
N LEU A 161 -11.51 -0.22 6.16
CA LEU A 161 -11.17 0.70 7.24
C LEU A 161 -11.28 2.16 6.78
N GLY A 162 -10.81 2.46 5.57
CA GLY A 162 -10.94 3.76 4.95
C GLY A 162 -12.38 4.23 4.87
N VAL A 163 -13.29 3.37 4.42
CA VAL A 163 -14.72 3.68 4.32
C VAL A 163 -15.28 4.01 5.71
N VAL A 164 -14.94 3.19 6.71
CA VAL A 164 -15.39 3.39 8.10
C VAL A 164 -14.88 4.73 8.65
N LEU A 165 -13.59 5.01 8.51
CA LEU A 165 -13.00 6.29 8.95
C LEU A 165 -13.64 7.47 8.24
N MET A 166 -13.84 7.37 6.93
CA MET A 166 -14.36 8.47 6.13
C MET A 166 -15.82 8.79 6.51
N LEU A 167 -16.66 7.76 6.67
CA LEU A 167 -18.08 7.94 6.95
C LEU A 167 -18.37 8.29 8.42
N PHE A 168 -17.69 7.64 9.37
CA PHE A 168 -18.01 7.77 10.80
C PHE A 168 -17.13 8.77 11.53
N VAL A 169 -15.94 9.11 11.01
CA VAL A 169 -14.98 9.96 11.71
C VAL A 169 -14.77 11.27 10.95
N VAL A 170 -14.24 11.21 9.73
CA VAL A 170 -13.89 12.41 8.95
C VAL A 170 -15.12 13.28 8.67
N ARG A 171 -16.22 12.66 8.22
CA ARG A 171 -17.46 13.40 7.91
C ARG A 171 -18.14 14.01 9.14
N ASN A 172 -18.00 13.38 10.30
CA ASN A 172 -18.62 13.87 11.55
C ASN A 172 -17.81 14.97 12.23
N PHE A 173 -16.51 15.10 11.92
CA PHE A 173 -15.62 16.11 12.50
C PHE A 173 -14.85 16.90 11.42
N PRO A 174 -15.55 17.66 10.55
CA PRO A 174 -14.94 18.32 9.39
C PRO A 174 -13.87 19.36 9.77
N GLU A 175 -14.04 20.07 10.89
CA GLU A 175 -13.08 21.07 11.38
C GLU A 175 -11.77 20.46 11.89
N THR A 176 -11.85 19.23 12.43
CA THR A 176 -10.69 18.52 12.98
C THR A 176 -9.88 17.86 11.87
N PHE A 177 -10.53 17.31 10.86
CA PHE A 177 -9.89 16.54 9.78
C PHE A 177 -9.68 17.40 8.52
N THR A 178 -8.95 18.49 8.69
CA THR A 178 -8.50 19.34 7.58
C THR A 178 -7.04 19.02 7.19
N PRO A 179 -6.62 19.28 5.94
CA PRO A 179 -5.24 19.02 5.50
C PRO A 179 -4.20 19.79 6.35
N ASN A 180 -4.58 20.96 6.84
CA ASN A 180 -3.72 21.82 7.66
C ASN A 180 -3.57 21.31 9.10
N ASN A 181 -4.48 20.44 9.57
CA ASN A 181 -4.40 19.89 10.91
C ASN A 181 -3.58 18.59 10.92
N LEU A 182 -2.31 18.73 11.33
CA LEU A 182 -1.37 17.61 11.44
C LEU A 182 -1.87 16.51 12.38
N TRP A 183 -2.53 16.86 13.49
CA TRP A 183 -3.05 15.88 14.45
C TRP A 183 -4.19 15.05 13.85
N GLY A 184 -5.09 15.69 13.12
CA GLY A 184 -6.15 15.00 12.38
C GLY A 184 -5.58 14.02 11.36
N SER A 185 -4.54 14.43 10.64
CA SER A 185 -3.82 13.58 9.68
C SER A 185 -3.16 12.37 10.34
N VAL A 186 -2.49 12.54 11.48
CA VAL A 186 -1.87 11.44 12.25
C VAL A 186 -2.92 10.42 12.68
N ILE A 187 -4.05 10.88 13.22
CA ILE A 187 -5.14 10.01 13.71
C ILE A 187 -5.74 9.18 12.57
N ILE A 188 -5.92 9.76 11.38
CA ILE A 188 -6.42 9.04 10.21
C ILE A 188 -5.45 7.93 9.79
N ILE A 189 -4.15 8.18 9.83
CA ILE A 189 -3.11 7.29 9.31
C ILE A 189 -2.81 6.14 10.25
N LEU A 190 -2.81 6.40 11.55
CA LEU A 190 -2.45 5.46 12.59
C LEU A 190 -3.09 4.07 12.43
N PRO A 191 -4.42 3.92 12.19
CA PRO A 191 -5.02 2.60 12.03
C PRO A 191 -4.52 1.84 10.79
N PHE A 192 -4.16 2.53 9.70
CA PHE A 192 -3.54 1.89 8.53
C PHE A 192 -2.11 1.39 8.83
N LEU A 193 -1.33 2.18 9.59
CA LEU A 193 -0.01 1.76 10.06
C LEU A 193 -0.11 0.54 10.97
N LEU A 194 -1.08 0.52 11.89
CA LEU A 194 -1.31 -0.59 12.81
C LEU A 194 -1.68 -1.89 12.07
N ILE A 195 -2.55 -1.82 11.07
CA ILE A 195 -2.89 -3.00 10.25
C ILE A 195 -1.63 -3.54 9.57
N ARG A 196 -0.81 -2.67 8.99
CA ARG A 196 0.41 -3.10 8.29
C ARG A 196 1.45 -3.66 9.27
N ALA A 197 1.59 -3.08 10.46
CA ALA A 197 2.44 -3.60 11.53
C ALA A 197 1.98 -4.98 12.01
N PHE A 198 0.67 -5.16 12.18
CA PHE A 198 0.07 -6.42 12.59
C PHE A 198 0.29 -7.51 11.53
N ALA A 199 0.04 -7.18 10.26
CA ALA A 199 0.27 -8.10 9.14
C ALA A 199 1.75 -8.50 9.02
N LEU A 200 2.67 -7.56 9.26
CA LEU A 200 4.10 -7.83 9.32
C LEU A 200 4.43 -8.84 10.40
N ARG A 201 3.94 -8.61 11.62
CA ARG A 201 4.17 -9.50 12.76
C ARG A 201 3.71 -10.92 12.43
N PHE A 202 2.51 -11.06 11.85
CA PHE A 202 1.95 -12.35 11.46
C PHE A 202 2.81 -13.08 10.41
N LYS A 203 3.32 -12.34 9.42
CA LYS A 203 4.21 -12.85 8.37
C LYS A 203 5.59 -13.28 8.89
N LEU A 204 6.03 -12.77 10.04
CA LEU A 204 7.30 -13.13 10.67
C LEU A 204 7.21 -14.30 11.66
N THR A 205 5.99 -14.67 12.09
CA THR A 205 5.71 -15.83 12.96
C THR A 205 5.22 -17.08 12.22
N SER A 206 4.90 -16.96 10.92
CA SER A 206 4.52 -18.05 10.01
C SER A 206 5.67 -18.43 9.08
#